data_AF-A0A0A1X083-F1
#
_entry.id   AF-A0A0A1X083-F1
#
_cell.length_a   1.000
_cell.length_b   1.000
_cell.length_c   1.000
_cell.angle_alpha   90.00
_cell.angle_beta   90.00
_cell.angle_gamma   90.00
#
_symmetry.space_group_name_H-M   'P 1'
#
loop_
_entity.id
_entity.type
_entity.pdbx_description
1 polymer ?
#
loop_
_entity_poly.entity_id
_entity_poly.type
_entity_poly.pdbx_seq_one_letter_code
_entity_poly.pdbx_strand_id
1 'polypeptide(L)'
;MVCVVNRASSKNGTDVAQRLVYVAKDNFILKRSSQTKAYAVWVGLRNRRIWILVRVVIAMDLVVREKKSNNRQFDDYGEAFGKNDVIGCYLDLQQMEVSFAKNGKPLGLAFRIPENQRNETFYPAVVLKNAEMQFNFGKTEFKYPPKGGFIAVSNAGAGHFQPNPLASPVTNAAASKPAPNAPQAIIIEPSRELAEQTYNQIEKFRVHLSNPNVRSLLLIGGVKLEQQKNALQQGVHIVVGTPGRLEEMISSGFVQLTHCRFFVLDEADALLKQGYTDLIDRLHKQIPKITSDGRRLQMVVCSATLHAFEVKKMADRLMHFPTWVDLKGEDAVPETVHHVVCMVDPQKDTTWHNLRQHIRTDGVHSRDNVSPQNQTPETFSEAIKLLKGEYCIAAIEQHKMDRAIIFCRTKLDCDNLENYFKSRGGQRYSCVCLHGDRRPQERKQNLEMFKREQVKFLICTDVAARGLDITGLPFMINVTLPDEKSNYVHRIGRVGRAERMGLAISLVSSVPEKVWYHGEWCASRGRNCQNTNLTDVRGCCIWYNEMNLLADIEDHLNVTIQQVDKSLAVPVNDFDGKVVYGQKNINTGTGYKDHVQQLVPVVRKLTDLELQSQSLFLKRLKV
;
A
#
# COMPACT_ATOMS: atom_id res chain seq x y z
N MET A 1 13.53 26.69 21.20
CA MET A 1 12.71 25.66 21.88
C MET A 1 11.65 26.40 22.68
N VAL A 2 10.38 25.99 22.63
CA VAL A 2 9.30 26.65 23.38
C VAL A 2 8.65 25.59 24.27
N CYS A 3 8.76 25.76 25.59
CA CYS A 3 7.96 25.01 26.55
C CYS A 3 6.68 25.80 26.81
N VAL A 4 5.54 25.28 26.33
CA VAL A 4 4.23 25.90 26.56
C VAL A 4 3.52 25.09 27.62
N VAL A 5 3.03 25.78 28.65
CA VAL A 5 2.07 25.24 29.62
C VAL A 5 0.70 25.73 29.15
N ASN A 6 -0.02 24.91 28.37
CA ASN A 6 -1.27 25.38 27.73
C ASN A 6 -2.52 24.99 28.52
N ARG A 7 -3.56 25.83 28.41
CA ARG A 7 -4.91 25.63 28.94
C ARG A 7 -5.69 24.69 28.02
N ALA A 8 -6.38 23.69 28.56
CA ALA A 8 -7.41 22.99 27.81
C ALA A 8 -8.71 23.82 27.81
N SER A 9 -8.84 24.82 26.94
CA SER A 9 -10.14 25.44 26.67
C SER A 9 -10.86 24.67 25.56
N SER A 10 -11.94 23.99 25.90
CA SER A 10 -12.78 23.17 25.01
C SER A 10 -13.68 23.97 24.06
N LYS A 11 -13.35 25.22 23.72
CA LYS A 11 -14.15 26.02 22.79
C LYS A 11 -13.23 26.82 21.86
N ASN A 12 -13.15 26.34 20.62
CA ASN A 12 -12.68 27.02 19.41
C ASN A 12 -11.41 27.88 19.53
N GLY A 13 -10.25 27.33 19.13
CA GLY A 13 -9.07 28.17 18.87
C GLY A 13 -7.76 27.45 18.66
N THR A 14 -7.27 27.47 17.42
CA THR A 14 -5.91 27.20 16.93
C THR A 14 -5.44 25.74 16.74
N ASP A 15 -5.29 25.44 15.45
CA ASP A 15 -5.04 24.17 14.75
C ASP A 15 -3.58 23.65 14.86
N VAL A 16 -2.84 24.00 15.92
CA VAL A 16 -1.40 23.70 16.02
C VAL A 16 -1.12 22.49 16.93
N ALA A 17 -2.07 22.11 17.80
CA ALA A 17 -1.85 21.13 18.87
C ALA A 17 -2.51 19.75 18.65
N GLN A 18 -2.99 19.42 17.45
CA GLN A 18 -3.64 18.12 17.17
C GLN A 18 -2.69 17.02 16.69
N ARG A 19 -1.38 17.24 16.65
CA ARG A 19 -0.42 16.21 16.22
C ARG A 19 0.51 15.83 17.37
N LEU A 20 0.44 14.57 17.77
CA LEU A 20 1.23 13.87 18.81
C LEU A 20 0.74 14.04 20.25
N VAL A 21 0.22 12.93 20.79
CA VAL A 21 -0.22 12.75 22.17
C VAL A 21 0.65 11.67 22.80
N TYR A 22 1.53 12.00 23.74
CA TYR A 22 2.22 11.00 24.57
C TYR A 22 1.62 11.02 25.98
N VAL A 23 1.14 9.87 26.45
CA VAL A 23 0.90 9.66 27.89
C VAL A 23 2.21 9.12 28.44
N ALA A 24 2.91 9.88 29.28
CA ALA A 24 4.22 9.45 29.76
C ALA A 24 4.34 9.56 31.28
N LYS A 25 4.42 8.39 31.93
CA LYS A 25 5.17 8.19 33.19
C LYS A 25 6.59 7.66 32.92
N ASP A 26 6.92 7.46 31.64
CA ASP A 26 8.05 6.65 31.18
C ASP A 26 9.01 7.50 30.35
N ASN A 27 10.30 7.23 30.45
CA ASN A 27 11.33 7.93 29.69
C ASN A 27 11.20 7.57 28.20
N PHE A 28 11.30 8.56 27.30
CA PHE A 28 11.22 8.32 25.86
C PHE A 28 12.10 9.31 25.06
N ILE A 29 12.34 8.99 23.79
CA ILE A 29 13.17 9.78 22.88
C ILE A 29 12.32 10.29 21.71
N LEU A 30 12.39 11.58 21.42
CA LEU A 30 11.85 12.21 20.21
C LEU A 30 12.98 12.39 19.19
N LYS A 31 12.89 11.65 18.08
CA LYS A 31 13.89 11.73 17.00
C LYS A 31 13.68 12.94 16.07
N ARG A 32 14.76 13.31 15.38
CA ARG A 32 14.88 14.45 14.45
C ARG A 32 13.73 14.49 13.42
N SER A 33 13.12 15.67 13.27
CA SER A 33 12.10 15.99 12.25
C SER A 33 12.53 17.21 11.44
N SER A 34 12.41 17.14 10.10
CA SER A 34 12.66 18.25 9.16
C SER A 34 11.59 19.34 9.21
N GLN A 35 10.38 18.99 9.66
CA GLN A 35 9.28 19.93 9.88
C GLN A 35 9.21 20.36 11.35
N THR A 36 8.82 21.62 11.61
CA THR A 36 8.49 22.11 12.95
C THR A 36 7.29 21.30 13.47
N LYS A 37 7.48 20.53 14.54
CA LYS A 37 6.42 19.74 15.16
C LYS A 37 6.31 20.12 16.63
N ALA A 38 5.08 20.40 17.08
CA ALA A 38 4.74 20.49 18.48
C ALA A 38 4.49 19.09 19.03
N TYR A 39 5.04 18.79 20.20
CA TYR A 39 4.86 17.52 20.90
C TYR A 39 4.20 17.84 22.25
N ALA A 40 3.01 17.31 22.49
CA ALA A 40 2.36 17.41 23.78
C ALA A 40 2.65 16.14 24.61
N VAL A 41 3.20 16.34 25.81
CA VAL A 41 3.32 15.30 26.83
C VAL A 41 2.19 15.51 27.83
N TRP A 42 1.33 14.50 28.00
CA TRP A 42 0.18 14.60 28.87
C TRP A 42 0.56 14.21 30.30
N VAL A 43 0.71 15.21 31.16
CA VAL A 43 0.85 15.07 32.61
C VAL A 43 -0.06 16.07 33.29
N GLY A 44 -1.32 15.70 33.53
CA GLY A 44 -2.27 16.65 34.09
C GLY A 44 -2.15 16.79 35.61
N LEU A 45 -1.72 17.93 36.14
CA LEU A 45 -1.54 18.14 37.58
C LEU A 45 -2.75 18.76 38.31
N ARG A 46 -3.05 18.34 39.54
CA ARG A 46 -4.06 18.97 40.43
C ARG A 46 -3.65 18.92 41.92
N ASN A 47 -3.74 20.06 42.63
CA ASN A 47 -3.70 20.24 44.11
C ASN A 47 -2.51 19.55 44.85
N ARG A 48 -2.33 19.58 46.18
CA ARG A 48 -1.93 20.75 46.99
C ARG A 48 -0.51 20.63 47.58
N ARG A 49 0.36 19.71 47.09
CA ARG A 49 1.77 19.62 47.53
C ARG A 49 2.70 19.03 46.44
N ILE A 50 3.54 19.91 45.84
CA ILE A 50 4.86 19.61 45.22
C ILE A 50 4.85 18.77 43.91
N TRP A 51 5.72 18.86 42.89
CA TRP A 51 6.43 19.86 42.07
C TRP A 51 7.01 19.02 40.91
N ILE A 52 6.89 19.40 39.63
CA ILE A 52 7.33 18.55 38.50
C ILE A 52 8.73 18.92 38.01
N LEU A 53 9.62 17.92 37.88
CA LEU A 53 10.83 17.98 37.03
C LEU A 53 10.68 17.09 35.77
N VAL A 54 10.61 17.72 34.60
CA VAL A 54 10.82 17.05 33.31
C VAL A 54 12.24 17.35 32.84
N ARG A 55 13.09 16.34 32.72
CA ARG A 55 14.44 16.49 32.16
C ARG A 55 14.40 16.32 30.66
N VAL A 56 15.11 17.19 29.94
CA VAL A 56 15.36 17.02 28.51
C VAL A 56 16.86 17.02 28.21
N VAL A 57 17.35 16.03 27.46
CA VAL A 57 18.68 16.04 26.85
C VAL A 57 18.57 16.41 25.38
N ILE A 58 19.29 17.44 24.92
CA ILE A 58 19.32 17.86 23.51
C ILE A 58 20.47 17.18 22.77
N ALA A 59 20.19 16.53 21.65
CA ALA A 59 21.20 16.06 20.70
C ALA A 59 21.14 16.92 19.43
N MET A 60 22.06 17.87 19.26
CA MET A 60 22.17 18.74 18.08
C MET A 60 23.62 19.05 17.73
N ASP A 61 23.87 19.38 16.45
CA ASP A 61 25.12 19.99 15.96
C ASP A 61 24.96 21.52 15.70
N LEU A 62 23.88 22.14 16.21
CA LEU A 62 23.53 23.55 15.99
C LEU A 62 23.11 24.23 17.31
N VAL A 63 23.49 25.51 17.46
CA VAL A 63 23.17 26.36 18.60
C VAL A 63 21.74 26.90 18.47
N VAL A 64 20.87 26.64 19.45
CA VAL A 64 19.45 27.06 19.43
C VAL A 64 19.21 28.16 20.47
N ARG A 65 18.64 29.30 20.06
CA ARG A 65 18.20 30.35 20.99
C ARG A 65 16.97 29.91 21.79
N GLU A 66 17.02 30.12 23.09
CA GLU A 66 15.88 29.96 23.99
C GLU A 66 14.89 31.12 23.86
N LYS A 67 13.61 30.80 23.76
CA LYS A 67 12.52 31.78 23.82
C LYS A 67 11.40 31.24 24.68
N LYS A 68 10.86 32.09 25.55
CA LYS A 68 9.61 31.82 26.26
C LYS A 68 8.44 32.38 25.45
N SER A 69 7.28 31.73 25.50
CA SER A 69 6.08 32.23 24.81
C SER A 69 4.86 32.23 25.71
N ASN A 70 4.16 33.36 25.75
CA ASN A 70 2.87 33.52 26.42
C ASN A 70 1.96 34.42 25.55
N ASN A 71 0.68 34.08 25.42
CA ASN A 71 -0.30 34.87 24.64
C ASN A 71 0.19 35.33 23.25
N ARG A 72 0.86 34.44 22.50
CA ARG A 72 1.43 34.69 21.15
C ARG A 72 2.61 35.67 21.10
N GLN A 73 3.16 36.08 22.24
CA GLN A 73 4.42 36.80 22.31
C GLN A 73 5.59 35.82 22.51
N PHE A 74 6.77 36.20 22.05
CA PHE A 74 8.00 35.42 22.17
C PHE A 74 9.10 36.29 22.74
N ASP A 75 9.46 36.05 24.00
CA ASP A 75 10.52 36.78 24.68
C ASP A 75 11.76 35.91 24.76
N ASP A 76 12.93 36.55 24.71
CA ASP A 76 14.19 35.85 25.01
C ASP A 76 14.20 35.45 26.50
N TYR A 77 14.67 34.25 26.79
CA TYR A 77 14.72 33.70 28.14
C TYR A 77 15.87 32.71 28.22
N GLY A 78 16.84 32.90 29.12
CA GLY A 78 18.00 32.01 29.21
C GLY A 78 19.05 32.24 28.11
N GLU A 79 19.87 31.22 27.85
CA GLU A 79 21.00 31.28 26.92
C GLU A 79 20.73 30.37 25.70
N ALA A 80 21.69 30.20 24.79
CA ALA A 80 21.52 29.22 23.72
C ALA A 80 21.84 27.80 24.21
N PHE A 81 21.11 26.79 23.73
CA PHE A 81 21.42 25.38 24.01
C PHE A 81 22.23 24.71 22.90
N GLY A 82 23.05 23.73 23.28
CA GLY A 82 23.84 22.89 22.39
C GLY A 82 23.73 21.39 22.69
N LYS A 83 24.64 20.61 22.09
CA LYS A 83 24.70 19.15 22.23
C LYS A 83 24.95 18.73 23.67
N ASN A 84 24.19 17.75 24.15
CA ASN A 84 24.27 17.16 25.50
C ASN A 84 23.86 18.08 26.65
N ASP A 85 23.36 19.29 26.34
CA ASP A 85 22.78 20.15 27.37
C ASP A 85 21.54 19.48 27.97
N VAL A 86 21.42 19.65 29.29
CA VAL A 86 20.32 19.13 30.08
C VAL A 86 19.44 20.27 30.54
N ILE A 87 18.19 20.26 30.13
CA ILE A 87 17.18 21.19 30.60
C ILE A 87 16.41 20.55 31.74
N GLY A 88 16.36 21.22 32.90
CA GLY A 88 15.40 20.94 33.96
C GLY A 88 14.21 21.89 33.83
N CYS A 89 13.00 21.36 33.79
CA CYS A 89 11.76 22.15 33.82
C CYS A 89 11.14 22.04 35.21
N TYR A 90 10.89 23.17 35.88
CA TYR A 90 10.47 23.26 37.27
C TYR A 90 9.09 23.93 37.35
N LEU A 91 8.11 23.24 37.94
CA LEU A 91 6.75 23.75 38.10
C LEU A 91 6.36 23.91 39.58
N ASP A 92 6.28 25.18 40.00
CA ASP A 92 5.83 25.68 41.29
C ASP A 92 4.32 25.88 41.33
N LEU A 93 3.63 25.00 42.03
CA LEU A 93 2.20 25.20 42.32
C LEU A 93 1.95 25.87 43.68
N GLN A 94 2.99 26.10 44.49
CA GLN A 94 2.90 26.83 45.76
C GLN A 94 2.94 28.34 45.51
N GLN A 95 4.04 28.82 44.95
CA GLN A 95 4.27 30.21 44.51
C GLN A 95 3.70 30.49 43.11
N MET A 96 3.17 29.47 42.41
CA MET A 96 2.54 29.62 41.10
C MET A 96 3.53 30.13 40.04
N GLU A 97 4.65 29.43 39.89
CA GLU A 97 5.79 29.80 39.05
C GLU A 97 6.25 28.64 38.15
N VAL A 98 6.79 28.98 36.99
CA VAL A 98 7.47 28.04 36.10
C VAL A 98 8.88 28.56 35.89
N SER A 99 9.88 27.71 36.07
CA SER A 99 11.28 28.05 35.84
C SER A 99 12.01 26.91 35.13
N PHE A 100 13.17 27.22 34.57
CA PHE A 100 14.02 26.24 33.91
C PHE A 100 15.45 26.30 34.44
N ALA A 101 16.21 25.23 34.26
CA ALA A 101 17.64 25.21 34.49
C ALA A 101 18.37 24.57 33.31
N LYS A 102 19.56 25.06 33.01
CA LYS A 102 20.48 24.47 32.04
C LYS A 102 21.66 23.85 32.78
N ASN A 103 21.89 22.56 32.59
CA ASN A 103 22.96 21.80 33.24
C ASN A 103 22.99 22.00 34.77
N GLY A 104 21.81 22.07 35.39
CA GLY A 104 21.65 22.29 36.83
C GLY A 104 21.78 23.75 37.28
N LYS A 105 22.11 24.70 36.39
CA LYS A 105 22.12 26.14 36.69
C LYS A 105 20.75 26.77 36.41
N PRO A 106 20.08 27.40 37.39
CA PRO A 106 18.79 28.06 37.18
C PRO A 106 18.88 29.18 36.14
N LEU A 107 17.87 29.28 35.29
CA LEU A 107 17.72 30.34 34.28
C LEU A 107 16.79 31.48 34.76
N GLY A 108 16.32 31.40 36.01
CA GLY A 108 15.40 32.36 36.60
C GLY A 108 13.92 32.03 36.34
N LEU A 109 13.04 32.96 36.70
CA LEU A 109 11.59 32.81 36.55
C LEU A 109 11.17 32.93 35.09
N ALA A 110 10.50 31.90 34.55
CA ALA A 110 9.97 31.93 33.19
C ALA A 110 8.58 32.57 33.16
N PHE A 111 7.66 32.03 33.96
CA PHE A 111 6.25 32.44 33.98
C PHE A 111 5.70 32.43 35.40
N ARG A 112 4.78 33.35 35.69
CA ARG A 112 3.86 33.25 36.83
C ARG A 112 2.51 32.74 36.35
N ILE A 113 2.01 31.73 37.02
CA ILE A 113 0.71 31.14 36.77
C ILE A 113 -0.34 31.98 37.51
N PRO A 114 -1.37 32.49 36.83
CA PRO A 114 -2.47 33.19 37.48
C PRO A 114 -3.11 32.37 38.60
N GLU A 115 -3.41 32.99 39.75
CA GLU A 115 -3.93 32.26 40.91
C GLU A 115 -5.27 31.55 40.65
N ASN A 116 -6.10 32.11 39.78
CA ASN A 116 -7.36 31.51 39.34
C ASN A 116 -7.18 30.19 38.56
N GLN A 117 -5.95 29.87 38.13
CA GLN A 117 -5.60 28.64 37.42
C GLN A 117 -4.96 27.58 38.34
N ARG A 118 -4.90 27.80 39.65
CA ARG A 118 -4.27 26.88 40.62
C ARG A 118 -4.82 25.44 40.58
N ASN A 119 -6.09 25.28 40.20
CA ASN A 119 -6.77 23.99 40.11
C ASN A 119 -6.97 23.48 38.67
N GLU A 120 -6.42 24.21 37.69
CA GLU A 120 -6.43 23.80 36.29
C GLU A 120 -5.34 22.76 36.02
N THR A 121 -5.55 22.01 34.95
CA THR A 121 -4.68 20.92 34.54
C THR A 121 -3.71 21.43 33.48
N PHE A 122 -2.43 21.34 33.79
CA PHE A 122 -1.36 21.79 32.92
C PHE A 122 -0.81 20.66 32.06
N TYR A 123 -0.46 20.96 30.80
CA TYR A 123 0.12 19.97 29.88
C TYR A 123 1.50 20.44 29.40
N PRO A 124 2.59 19.73 29.76
CA PRO A 124 3.90 20.07 29.24
C PRO A 124 3.98 19.82 27.73
N ALA A 125 4.24 20.86 26.96
CA ALA A 125 4.45 20.76 25.52
C ALA A 125 5.85 21.25 25.13
N VAL A 126 6.47 20.54 24.17
CA VAL A 126 7.77 20.87 23.61
C VAL A 126 7.64 21.02 22.10
N VAL A 127 8.15 22.12 21.55
CA VAL A 127 8.22 22.32 20.09
C VAL A 127 9.65 22.13 19.61
N LEU A 128 9.84 21.23 18.64
CA LEU A 128 11.13 20.93 18.02
C LEU A 128 11.15 21.20 16.52
N LYS A 129 12.30 21.64 16.04
CA LYS A 129 12.66 21.72 14.62
C LYS A 129 14.10 21.26 14.48
N ASN A 130 14.37 20.26 13.65
CA ASN A 130 15.70 19.73 13.37
C ASN A 130 16.50 19.26 14.61
N ALA A 131 15.84 18.83 15.68
CA ALA A 131 16.46 18.44 16.95
C ALA A 131 15.93 17.10 17.46
N GLU A 132 16.73 16.44 18.29
CA GLU A 132 16.34 15.25 19.06
C GLU A 132 16.37 15.57 20.56
N MET A 133 15.37 15.04 21.28
CA MET A 133 15.23 15.23 22.73
C MET A 133 14.93 13.91 23.43
N GLN A 134 15.67 13.62 24.49
CA GLN A 134 15.36 12.53 25.41
C GLN A 134 14.70 13.09 26.68
N PHE A 135 13.56 12.53 27.06
CA PHE A 135 12.84 12.87 28.27
C PHE A 135 13.17 11.90 29.41
N ASN A 136 13.46 12.45 30.59
CA ASN A 136 13.52 11.67 31.83
C ASN A 136 12.56 12.28 32.87
N PHE A 137 11.57 11.48 33.29
CA PHE A 137 10.53 11.87 34.25
C PHE A 137 10.83 11.43 35.68
N GLY A 138 11.98 10.78 35.91
CA GLY A 138 12.43 10.30 37.23
C GLY A 138 12.59 8.80 37.37
N LYS A 139 12.28 8.00 36.33
CA LYS A 139 12.50 6.55 36.36
C LYS A 139 13.98 6.16 36.41
N THR A 140 14.86 7.04 35.96
CA THR A 140 16.32 6.88 36.02
C THR A 140 16.92 8.11 36.68
N GLU A 141 18.09 7.97 37.30
CA GLU A 141 18.75 9.09 37.98
C GLU A 141 18.95 10.32 37.07
N PHE A 142 18.77 11.50 37.66
CA PHE A 142 18.99 12.77 36.97
C PHE A 142 20.48 13.12 37.00
N LYS A 143 21.07 13.40 35.83
CA LYS A 143 22.46 13.89 35.72
C LYS A 143 22.70 15.18 36.53
N TYR A 144 21.67 16.02 36.64
CA TYR A 144 21.64 17.17 37.54
C TYR A 144 20.37 17.07 38.39
N PRO A 145 20.47 16.55 39.63
CA PRO A 145 19.32 16.40 40.49
C PRO A 145 18.68 17.76 40.81
N PRO A 146 17.35 17.82 40.90
CA PRO A 146 16.68 19.05 41.29
C PRO A 146 17.03 19.39 42.74
N LYS A 147 17.25 20.69 43.00
CA LYS A 147 17.50 21.23 44.35
C LYS A 147 16.24 21.90 44.88
N GLY A 148 16.09 22.04 46.19
CA GLY A 148 14.98 22.81 46.79
C GLY A 148 13.65 22.06 46.96
N GLY A 149 13.68 20.73 47.15
CA GLY A 149 12.48 19.97 47.54
C GLY A 149 11.53 19.58 46.40
N PHE A 150 11.95 19.74 45.15
CA PHE A 150 11.20 19.26 43.98
C PHE A 150 11.25 17.74 43.89
N ILE A 151 10.17 17.14 43.39
CA ILE A 151 10.10 15.69 43.15
C ILE A 151 10.07 15.41 41.65
N ALA A 152 10.42 14.17 41.29
CA ALA A 152 10.27 13.71 39.93
C ALA A 152 8.80 13.42 39.62
N VAL A 153 8.38 13.58 38.36
CA VAL A 153 7.02 13.26 37.92
C VAL A 153 6.68 11.79 38.20
N SER A 154 7.61 10.87 37.98
CA SER A 154 7.42 9.44 38.26
C SER A 154 7.10 9.15 39.73
N ASN A 155 7.49 10.04 40.64
CA ASN A 155 7.37 9.87 42.09
C ASN A 155 6.19 10.65 42.68
N ALA A 156 5.43 11.38 41.84
CA ALA A 156 4.24 12.10 42.28
C ALA A 156 3.09 11.12 42.59
N GLY A 157 2.31 11.39 43.64
CA GLY A 157 1.16 10.57 44.02
C GLY A 157 -0.02 10.67 43.04
N ALA A 158 -0.89 9.66 43.00
CA ALA A 158 -1.99 9.54 42.03
C ALA A 158 -2.96 10.75 41.97
N GLY A 159 -3.12 11.50 43.07
CA GLY A 159 -3.95 12.71 43.13
C GLY A 159 -3.43 13.89 42.29
N HIS A 160 -2.19 13.80 41.79
CA HIS A 160 -1.54 14.82 40.98
C HIS A 160 -1.63 14.51 39.48
N PHE A 161 -2.52 13.60 39.06
CA PHE A 161 -2.67 13.20 37.66
C PHE A 161 -4.13 13.31 37.21
N GLN A 162 -4.36 13.88 36.03
CA GLN A 162 -5.64 13.81 35.33
C GLN A 162 -5.51 12.92 34.07
N PRO A 163 -6.38 11.91 33.90
CA PRO A 163 -6.42 11.11 32.68
C PRO A 163 -6.82 11.95 31.47
N ASN A 164 -6.23 11.63 30.31
CA ASN A 164 -6.40 12.38 29.07
C ASN A 164 -7.83 12.20 28.49
N PRO A 165 -8.63 13.27 28.31
CA PRO A 165 -9.95 13.19 27.69
C PRO A 165 -9.95 12.94 26.17
N LEU A 166 -8.80 13.11 25.49
CA LEU A 166 -8.60 12.77 24.07
C LEU A 166 -8.06 11.35 23.85
N ALA A 167 -7.60 10.68 24.91
CA ALA A 167 -7.57 9.24 24.88
C ALA A 167 -9.03 8.82 24.89
N SER A 168 -9.51 8.18 23.82
CA SER A 168 -10.89 7.75 23.71
C SER A 168 -11.37 7.08 25.02
N PRO A 169 -12.67 7.14 25.38
CA PRO A 169 -13.21 6.73 26.69
C PRO A 169 -13.00 5.26 27.11
N VAL A 170 -12.12 4.51 26.46
CA VAL A 170 -11.79 3.11 26.74
C VAL A 170 -10.64 2.98 27.77
N THR A 171 -10.11 4.07 28.31
CA THR A 171 -8.94 4.05 29.23
C THR A 171 -9.20 3.54 30.66
N ASN A 172 -10.30 2.83 30.91
CA ASN A 172 -10.44 1.96 32.09
C ASN A 172 -10.19 0.47 31.80
N ALA A 173 -9.66 0.12 30.62
CA ALA A 173 -9.11 -1.22 30.40
C ALA A 173 -7.73 -1.35 31.08
N ALA A 174 -7.72 -1.43 32.41
CA ALA A 174 -6.73 -2.26 33.08
C ALA A 174 -6.88 -3.66 32.49
N ALA A 175 -5.97 -4.06 31.59
CA ALA A 175 -5.82 -5.43 31.10
C ALA A 175 -7.13 -6.20 30.86
N SER A 176 -8.16 -5.58 30.27
CA SER A 176 -9.36 -6.33 29.91
C SER A 176 -9.01 -7.25 28.75
N LYS A 177 -9.40 -8.52 28.86
CA LYS A 177 -9.20 -9.52 27.81
C LYS A 177 -9.76 -8.94 26.50
N PRO A 178 -8.99 -8.94 25.39
CA PRO A 178 -9.46 -8.41 24.12
C PRO A 178 -10.81 -9.02 23.76
N ALA A 179 -11.75 -8.19 23.33
CA ALA A 179 -13.04 -8.70 22.85
C ALA A 179 -12.77 -9.71 21.72
N PRO A 180 -13.50 -10.83 21.63
CA PRO A 180 -13.26 -11.86 20.62
C PRO A 180 -13.24 -11.32 19.17
N ASN A 181 -14.01 -10.26 18.93
CA ASN A 181 -14.13 -9.60 17.64
C ASN A 181 -13.24 -8.36 17.46
N ALA A 182 -12.20 -8.19 18.29
CA ALA A 182 -11.23 -7.11 18.21
C ALA A 182 -9.84 -7.64 17.79
N PRO A 183 -9.60 -7.87 16.48
CA PRO A 183 -8.37 -8.45 15.99
C PRO A 183 -7.14 -7.56 16.27
N GLN A 184 -5.99 -8.18 16.47
CA GLN A 184 -4.70 -7.51 16.65
C GLN A 184 -4.10 -7.04 15.33
N ALA A 185 -4.42 -7.70 14.21
CA ALA A 185 -3.95 -7.32 12.89
C ALA A 185 -5.09 -7.26 11.88
N ILE A 186 -5.06 -6.23 11.04
CA ILE A 186 -5.94 -6.08 9.88
C ILE A 186 -5.07 -5.90 8.64
N ILE A 187 -5.27 -6.79 7.68
CA ILE A 187 -4.59 -6.80 6.38
C ILE A 187 -5.64 -6.52 5.32
N ILE A 188 -5.45 -5.44 4.56
CA ILE A 188 -6.32 -5.02 3.46
C ILE A 188 -5.67 -5.38 2.14
N GLU A 189 -6.45 -6.05 1.30
CA GLU A 189 -6.04 -6.60 0.02
C GLU A 189 -6.98 -6.09 -1.09
N PRO A 190 -6.49 -5.59 -2.24
CA PRO A 190 -7.34 -4.99 -3.28
C PRO A 190 -8.25 -5.98 -3.98
N SER A 191 -7.91 -7.26 -4.02
CA SER A 191 -8.67 -8.31 -4.71
C SER A 191 -8.98 -9.47 -3.78
N ARG A 192 -10.04 -10.22 -4.12
CA ARG A 192 -10.44 -11.41 -3.38
C ARG A 192 -9.37 -12.50 -3.49
N GLU A 193 -8.80 -12.66 -4.67
CA GLU A 193 -7.80 -13.66 -5.00
C GLU A 193 -6.51 -13.43 -4.21
N LEU A 194 -6.06 -12.18 -4.07
CA LEU A 194 -4.90 -11.85 -3.24
C LEU A 194 -5.18 -12.05 -1.76
N ALA A 195 -6.37 -11.64 -1.28
CA ALA A 195 -6.79 -11.89 0.10
C ALA A 195 -6.81 -13.39 0.45
N GLU A 196 -7.30 -14.24 -0.45
CA GLU A 196 -7.23 -15.71 -0.30
C GLU A 196 -5.78 -16.21 -0.22
N GLN A 197 -4.89 -15.69 -1.06
CA GLN A 197 -3.48 -16.07 -1.05
C GLN A 197 -2.79 -15.70 0.26
N THR A 198 -2.90 -14.44 0.70
CA THR A 198 -2.35 -13.95 1.96
C THR A 198 -2.89 -14.76 3.14
N TYR A 199 -4.21 -15.00 3.17
CA TYR A 199 -4.83 -15.84 4.20
C TYR A 199 -4.28 -17.28 4.20
N ASN A 200 -4.16 -17.91 3.03
CA ASN A 200 -3.64 -19.27 2.93
C ASN A 200 -2.17 -19.36 3.38
N GLN A 201 -1.36 -18.33 3.13
CA GLN A 201 0.01 -18.27 3.66
C GLN A 201 0.00 -18.16 5.18
N ILE A 202 -0.84 -17.30 5.76
CA ILE A 202 -0.98 -17.20 7.23
C ILE A 202 -1.39 -18.55 7.82
N GLU A 203 -2.34 -19.27 7.22
CA GLU A 203 -2.75 -20.60 7.68
C GLU A 203 -1.59 -21.61 7.64
N LYS A 204 -0.72 -21.56 6.62
CA LYS A 204 0.50 -22.40 6.55
C LYS A 204 1.50 -22.06 7.65
N PHE A 205 1.74 -20.78 7.94
CA PHE A 205 2.67 -20.40 9.01
C PHE A 205 2.11 -20.72 10.40
N ARG A 206 0.80 -20.54 10.58
CA ARG A 206 0.10 -20.75 11.85
C ARG A 206 0.30 -22.15 12.43
N VAL A 207 0.38 -23.19 11.60
CA VAL A 207 0.54 -24.58 12.10
C VAL A 207 1.85 -24.78 12.87
N HIS A 208 2.84 -23.89 12.68
CA HIS A 208 4.12 -23.91 13.39
C HIS A 208 4.10 -23.10 14.69
N LEU A 209 3.00 -22.44 15.02
CA LEU A 209 2.83 -21.61 16.23
C LEU A 209 1.87 -22.29 17.20
N SER A 210 2.41 -23.09 18.12
CA SER A 210 1.61 -23.77 19.15
C SER A 210 1.21 -22.87 20.31
N ASN A 211 2.00 -21.81 20.58
CA ASN A 211 1.70 -20.81 21.61
C ASN A 211 2.28 -19.42 21.24
N PRO A 212 1.46 -18.41 20.96
CA PRO A 212 -0.01 -18.42 20.99
C PRO A 212 -0.61 -19.20 19.82
N ASN A 213 -1.78 -19.82 20.03
CA ASN A 213 -2.59 -20.38 18.95
C ASN A 213 -3.26 -19.23 18.17
N VAL A 214 -2.57 -18.76 17.14
CA VAL A 214 -3.05 -17.67 16.28
C VAL A 214 -4.29 -18.12 15.51
N ARG A 215 -5.27 -17.23 15.37
CA ARG A 215 -6.52 -17.48 14.66
C ARG A 215 -6.73 -16.39 13.63
N SER A 216 -6.99 -16.79 12.40
CA SER A 216 -7.14 -15.89 11.26
C SER A 216 -8.53 -16.03 10.66
N LEU A 217 -9.07 -14.93 10.12
CA LEU A 217 -10.33 -14.92 9.38
C LEU A 217 -10.20 -14.16 8.07
N LEU A 218 -10.78 -14.74 7.01
CA LEU A 218 -10.88 -14.13 5.70
C LEU A 218 -12.23 -13.42 5.50
N LEU A 219 -12.17 -12.10 5.30
CA LEU A 219 -13.31 -11.22 5.08
C LEU A 219 -13.38 -10.75 3.63
N ILE A 220 -14.03 -11.56 2.80
CA ILE A 220 -14.26 -11.29 1.37
C ILE A 220 -15.75 -11.39 1.01
N GLY A 221 -16.12 -10.80 -0.13
CA GLY A 221 -17.45 -10.97 -0.73
C GLY A 221 -17.70 -12.40 -1.21
N GLY A 222 -18.97 -12.81 -1.28
CA GLY A 222 -19.38 -14.14 -1.74
C GLY A 222 -19.35 -15.26 -0.70
N VAL A 223 -18.97 -14.95 0.55
CA VAL A 223 -19.10 -15.86 1.72
C VAL A 223 -20.33 -15.45 2.53
N LYS A 224 -21.02 -16.39 3.19
CA LYS A 224 -22.20 -16.04 4.01
C LYS A 224 -21.77 -15.20 5.22
N LEU A 225 -22.43 -14.06 5.41
CA LEU A 225 -22.12 -13.11 6.48
C LEU A 225 -22.18 -13.77 7.87
N GLU A 226 -23.19 -14.60 8.12
CA GLU A 226 -23.36 -15.30 9.42
C GLU A 226 -22.18 -16.23 9.77
N GLN A 227 -21.56 -16.88 8.78
CA GLN A 227 -20.37 -17.70 9.02
C GLN A 227 -19.19 -16.85 9.51
N GLN A 228 -19.02 -15.66 8.94
CA GLN A 228 -17.96 -14.72 9.33
C GLN A 228 -18.23 -14.10 10.71
N LYS A 229 -19.49 -13.78 11.02
CA LYS A 229 -19.90 -13.31 12.36
C LYS A 229 -19.61 -14.35 13.44
N ASN A 230 -20.02 -15.60 13.21
CA ASN A 230 -19.81 -16.68 14.16
C ASN A 230 -18.31 -16.90 14.42
N ALA A 231 -17.47 -16.83 13.37
CA ALA A 231 -16.03 -16.93 13.52
C ALA A 231 -15.44 -15.79 14.37
N LEU A 232 -15.89 -14.55 14.17
CA LEU A 232 -15.46 -13.39 14.98
C LEU A 232 -15.87 -13.53 16.44
N GLN A 233 -17.09 -14.00 16.71
CA GLN A 233 -17.57 -14.22 18.08
C GLN A 233 -16.73 -15.24 18.85
N GLN A 234 -16.12 -16.20 18.15
CA GLN A 234 -15.26 -17.19 18.76
C GLN A 234 -13.84 -16.68 19.06
N GLY A 235 -13.44 -15.51 18.56
CA GLY A 235 -12.10 -14.96 18.78
C GLY A 235 -11.22 -15.05 17.52
N VAL A 236 -10.82 -13.89 16.99
CA VAL A 236 -9.91 -13.80 15.84
C VAL A 236 -8.76 -12.84 16.15
N HIS A 237 -7.53 -13.26 15.84
CA HIS A 237 -6.33 -12.46 16.06
C HIS A 237 -5.93 -11.66 14.81
N ILE A 238 -6.08 -12.25 13.62
CA ILE A 238 -5.70 -11.65 12.35
C ILE A 238 -6.90 -11.68 11.40
N VAL A 239 -7.22 -10.53 10.82
CA VAL A 239 -8.21 -10.41 9.76
C VAL A 239 -7.51 -10.05 8.46
N VAL A 240 -7.75 -10.85 7.42
CA VAL A 240 -7.38 -10.52 6.03
C VAL A 240 -8.67 -10.25 5.27
N GLY A 241 -8.75 -9.18 4.49
CA GLY A 241 -9.97 -8.94 3.75
C GLY A 241 -9.88 -7.89 2.67
N THR A 242 -10.91 -7.89 1.83
CA THR A 242 -11.12 -6.87 0.79
C THR A 242 -11.81 -5.63 1.37
N PRO A 243 -11.50 -4.42 0.88
CA PRO A 243 -12.06 -3.14 1.32
C PRO A 243 -13.57 -3.15 1.65
N GLY A 244 -14.42 -3.49 0.66
CA GLY A 244 -15.87 -3.41 0.83
C GLY A 244 -16.43 -4.33 1.92
N ARG A 245 -15.90 -5.56 2.06
CA ARG A 245 -16.34 -6.48 3.12
C ARG A 245 -15.84 -6.05 4.49
N LEU A 246 -14.60 -5.56 4.58
CA LEU A 246 -14.06 -5.02 5.82
C LEU A 246 -14.88 -3.83 6.30
N GLU A 247 -15.21 -2.92 5.40
CA GLU A 247 -16.05 -1.76 5.69
C GLU A 247 -17.43 -2.17 6.22
N GLU A 248 -18.12 -3.10 5.55
CA GLU A 248 -19.42 -3.64 6.00
C GLU A 248 -19.33 -4.21 7.42
N MET A 249 -18.31 -5.03 7.70
CA MET A 249 -18.15 -5.70 9.00
C MET A 249 -17.77 -4.73 10.13
N ILE A 250 -17.00 -3.69 9.82
CA ILE A 250 -16.57 -2.68 10.81
C ILE A 250 -17.69 -1.67 11.08
N SER A 251 -18.31 -1.14 10.04
CA SER A 251 -19.42 -0.17 10.15
C SER A 251 -20.63 -0.76 10.87
N SER A 252 -20.90 -2.05 10.69
CA SER A 252 -21.96 -2.77 11.41
C SER A 252 -21.58 -3.17 12.85
N GLY A 253 -20.36 -2.85 13.31
CA GLY A 253 -19.87 -3.16 14.65
C GLY A 253 -19.49 -4.63 14.88
N PHE A 254 -19.47 -5.47 13.84
CA PHE A 254 -19.06 -6.88 13.95
C PHE A 254 -17.56 -7.02 14.17
N VAL A 255 -16.74 -6.11 13.64
CA VAL A 255 -15.29 -6.04 13.88
C VAL A 255 -14.95 -4.76 14.62
N GLN A 256 -14.27 -4.87 15.74
CA GLN A 256 -13.80 -3.72 16.52
C GLN A 256 -12.33 -3.42 16.24
N LEU A 257 -12.00 -2.15 16.07
CA LEU A 257 -10.64 -1.68 15.78
C LEU A 257 -9.82 -1.33 17.03
N THR A 258 -10.45 -1.44 18.21
CA THR A 258 -9.91 -0.98 19.50
C THR A 258 -8.61 -1.69 19.91
N HIS A 259 -8.38 -2.92 19.45
CA HIS A 259 -7.18 -3.71 19.77
C HIS A 259 -6.22 -3.89 18.58
N CYS A 260 -6.52 -3.33 17.42
CA CYS A 260 -5.69 -3.47 16.23
C CYS A 260 -4.33 -2.78 16.44
N ARG A 261 -3.23 -3.55 16.41
CA ARG A 261 -1.83 -3.10 16.58
C ARG A 261 -1.03 -3.15 15.29
N PHE A 262 -1.48 -3.92 14.31
CA PHE A 262 -0.88 -4.05 12.99
C PHE A 262 -1.91 -3.70 11.92
N PHE A 263 -1.63 -2.66 11.15
CA PHE A 263 -2.46 -2.25 10.02
C PHE A 263 -1.66 -2.38 8.73
N VAL A 264 -2.02 -3.35 7.90
CA VAL A 264 -1.28 -3.70 6.69
C VAL A 264 -2.11 -3.34 5.47
N LEU A 265 -1.51 -2.60 4.54
CA LEU A 265 -2.04 -2.33 3.22
C LEU A 265 -1.13 -3.03 2.21
N ASP A 266 -1.62 -4.08 1.57
CA ASP A 266 -0.90 -4.73 0.48
C ASP A 266 -1.43 -4.23 -0.87
N GLU A 267 -0.58 -4.23 -1.90
CA GLU A 267 -0.81 -3.58 -3.19
C GLU A 267 -1.47 -2.18 -3.05
N ALA A 268 -0.86 -1.32 -2.23
CA ALA A 268 -1.47 -0.05 -1.83
C ALA A 268 -1.74 0.91 -2.98
N ASP A 269 -0.93 0.89 -4.03
CA ASP A 269 -1.21 1.62 -5.28
C ASP A 269 -2.52 1.16 -5.95
N ALA A 270 -2.78 -0.16 -5.98
CA ALA A 270 -4.04 -0.70 -6.47
C ALA A 270 -5.23 -0.29 -5.59
N LEU A 271 -5.09 -0.31 -4.27
CA LEU A 271 -6.13 0.15 -3.33
C LEU A 271 -6.50 1.62 -3.56
N LEU A 272 -5.50 2.48 -3.74
CA LEU A 272 -5.70 3.92 -4.00
C LEU A 272 -6.34 4.17 -5.37
N LYS A 273 -5.87 3.48 -6.43
CA LYS A 273 -6.44 3.56 -7.78
C LYS A 273 -7.91 3.12 -7.84
N GLN A 274 -8.30 2.16 -7.01
CA GLN A 274 -9.69 1.70 -6.89
C GLN A 274 -10.58 2.65 -6.05
N GLY A 275 -10.04 3.75 -5.54
CA GLY A 275 -10.81 4.77 -4.82
C GLY A 275 -11.02 4.49 -3.32
N TYR A 276 -10.23 3.60 -2.70
CA TYR A 276 -10.39 3.25 -1.27
C TYR A 276 -9.67 4.19 -0.30
N THR A 277 -9.16 5.34 -0.76
CA THR A 277 -8.46 6.33 0.07
C THR A 277 -9.28 6.73 1.30
N ASP A 278 -10.56 7.07 1.12
CA ASP A 278 -11.41 7.53 2.23
C ASP A 278 -11.70 6.41 3.24
N LEU A 279 -11.84 5.17 2.77
CA LEU A 279 -11.99 4.02 3.64
C LEU A 279 -10.74 3.84 4.51
N ILE A 280 -9.56 3.80 3.89
CA ILE A 280 -8.28 3.65 4.59
C ILE A 280 -8.14 4.76 5.66
N ASP A 281 -8.52 5.99 5.32
CA ASP A 281 -8.49 7.12 6.23
C ASP A 281 -9.46 6.97 7.41
N ARG A 282 -10.68 6.53 7.15
CA ARG A 282 -11.68 6.26 8.20
C ARG A 282 -11.21 5.16 9.14
N LEU A 283 -10.75 4.04 8.60
CA LEU A 283 -10.22 2.91 9.38
C LEU A 283 -9.03 3.35 10.22
N HIS A 284 -8.08 4.05 9.59
CA HIS A 284 -6.93 4.60 10.31
C HIS A 284 -7.40 5.52 11.45
N LYS A 285 -8.34 6.44 11.25
CA LYS A 285 -8.84 7.32 12.32
C LYS A 285 -9.45 6.54 13.50
N GLN A 286 -10.10 5.41 13.25
CA GLN A 286 -10.74 4.59 14.28
C GLN A 286 -9.76 3.68 15.05
N ILE A 287 -8.62 3.31 14.46
CA ILE A 287 -7.60 2.48 15.12
C ILE A 287 -6.81 3.32 16.15
N PRO A 288 -6.69 2.89 17.42
CA PRO A 288 -5.89 3.62 18.41
C PRO A 288 -4.43 3.75 17.97
N LYS A 289 -3.89 4.98 17.92
CA LYS A 289 -2.51 5.22 17.46
C LYS A 289 -1.46 4.83 18.50
N ILE A 290 -1.81 4.96 19.77
CA ILE A 290 -0.96 4.66 20.92
C ILE A 290 -1.83 3.96 21.96
N THR A 291 -1.33 2.87 22.53
CA THR A 291 -1.99 2.14 23.63
C THR A 291 -1.53 2.66 25.00
N SER A 292 -2.25 2.26 26.06
CA SER A 292 -1.96 2.65 27.45
C SER A 292 -0.56 2.23 27.92
N ASP A 293 0.02 1.19 27.32
CA ASP A 293 1.40 0.73 27.53
C ASP A 293 2.44 1.52 26.69
N GLY A 294 2.04 2.59 26.01
CA GLY A 294 2.90 3.43 25.19
C GLY A 294 3.29 2.85 23.83
N ARG A 295 2.80 1.66 23.46
CA ARG A 295 3.09 1.06 22.15
C ARG A 295 2.29 1.74 21.04
N ARG A 296 2.92 1.87 19.88
CA ARG A 296 2.33 2.50 18.69
C ARG A 296 1.66 1.49 17.80
N LEU A 297 0.67 1.95 17.04
CA LEU A 297 0.20 1.25 15.85
C LEU A 297 1.37 1.05 14.89
N GLN A 298 1.63 -0.19 14.50
CA GLN A 298 2.54 -0.50 13.41
C GLN A 298 1.75 -0.55 12.12
N MET A 299 2.21 0.19 11.12
CA MET A 299 1.61 0.22 9.80
C MET A 299 2.62 -0.29 8.77
N VAL A 300 2.21 -1.24 7.94
CA VAL A 300 3.03 -1.82 6.87
C VAL A 300 2.31 -1.54 5.55
N VAL A 301 3.03 -0.99 4.58
CA VAL A 301 2.49 -0.66 3.27
C VAL A 301 3.38 -1.32 2.24
N CYS A 302 2.82 -2.25 1.48
CA CYS A 302 3.46 -2.90 0.35
C CYS A 302 2.86 -2.29 -0.94
N SER A 303 3.72 -1.90 -1.88
CA SER A 303 3.31 -1.34 -3.16
C SER A 303 4.41 -1.61 -4.19
N ALA A 304 4.02 -1.92 -5.43
CA ALA A 304 4.97 -2.00 -6.53
C ALA A 304 5.51 -0.62 -6.89
N THR A 305 4.71 0.44 -6.69
CA THR A 305 5.05 1.82 -7.05
C THR A 305 5.23 2.69 -5.81
N LEU A 306 6.26 2.43 -5.00
CA LEU A 306 6.52 3.19 -3.75
C LEU A 306 6.71 4.70 -3.98
N HIS A 307 7.23 5.09 -5.15
CA HIS A 307 7.47 6.49 -5.51
C HIS A 307 6.27 7.19 -6.14
N ALA A 308 5.17 6.47 -6.40
CA ALA A 308 3.95 7.08 -6.91
C ALA A 308 3.47 8.16 -5.93
N PHE A 309 3.09 9.33 -6.47
CA PHE A 309 2.72 10.51 -5.69
C PHE A 309 1.64 10.20 -4.64
N GLU A 310 0.59 9.47 -5.02
CA GLU A 310 -0.50 9.12 -4.12
C GLU A 310 -0.07 8.16 -2.99
N VAL A 311 0.81 7.19 -3.27
CA VAL A 311 1.36 6.26 -2.26
C VAL A 311 2.21 7.04 -1.26
N LYS A 312 3.11 7.90 -1.76
CA LYS A 312 3.96 8.75 -0.91
C LYS A 312 3.15 9.71 -0.05
N LYS A 313 2.18 10.39 -0.64
CA LYS A 313 1.25 11.30 0.06
C LYS A 313 0.45 10.58 1.14
N MET A 314 -0.01 9.36 0.89
CA MET A 314 -0.70 8.53 1.87
C MET A 314 0.24 8.09 3.01
N ALA A 315 1.45 7.64 2.68
CA ALA A 315 2.47 7.27 3.67
C ALA A 315 2.85 8.45 4.58
N ASP A 316 3.11 9.63 4.03
CA ASP A 316 3.45 10.83 4.80
C ASP A 316 2.31 11.30 5.73
N ARG A 317 1.07 11.02 5.33
CA ARG A 317 -0.13 11.43 6.06
C ARG A 317 -0.52 10.44 7.16
N LEU A 318 -0.35 9.14 6.92
CA LEU A 318 -0.83 8.07 7.81
C LEU A 318 0.28 7.45 8.67
N MET A 319 1.49 7.29 8.12
CA MET A 319 2.57 6.55 8.77
C MET A 319 3.45 7.45 9.63
N HIS A 320 3.97 6.90 10.72
CA HIS A 320 4.83 7.63 11.66
C HIS A 320 6.31 7.26 11.42
N PHE A 321 7.05 8.13 10.71
CA PHE A 321 8.45 7.90 10.29
C PHE A 321 8.65 6.53 9.63
N PRO A 322 8.02 6.29 8.47
CA PRO A 322 8.17 5.03 7.75
C PRO A 322 9.64 4.81 7.35
N THR A 323 10.07 3.56 7.42
CA THR A 323 11.31 3.12 6.78
C THR A 323 10.97 2.68 5.37
N TRP A 324 11.60 3.30 4.38
CA TRP A 324 11.42 2.93 2.98
C TRP A 324 12.37 1.79 2.64
N VAL A 325 11.81 0.67 2.24
CA VAL A 325 12.57 -0.49 1.75
C VAL A 325 12.21 -0.65 0.28
N ASP A 326 13.04 -0.07 -0.58
CA ASP A 326 12.91 -0.18 -2.03
C ASP A 326 13.90 -1.24 -2.53
N LEU A 327 13.35 -2.33 -3.06
CA LEU A 327 14.12 -3.47 -3.55
C LEU A 327 14.44 -3.39 -5.04
N LYS A 328 13.77 -2.51 -5.80
CA LYS A 328 13.78 -2.57 -7.27
C LYS A 328 14.51 -1.42 -7.94
N GLY A 329 14.63 -0.25 -7.32
CA GLY A 329 15.01 0.93 -8.11
C GLY A 329 13.93 1.23 -9.16
N GLU A 330 14.29 1.87 -10.28
CA GLU A 330 13.33 2.15 -11.38
C GLU A 330 12.78 0.85 -12.00
N ASP A 331 11.56 0.89 -12.55
CA ASP A 331 10.91 -0.26 -13.16
C ASP A 331 11.73 -0.81 -14.34
N ALA A 332 12.35 -1.97 -14.16
CA ALA A 332 13.13 -2.65 -15.20
C ALA A 332 12.41 -3.88 -15.77
N VAL A 333 12.65 -4.17 -17.05
CA VAL A 333 12.26 -5.43 -17.68
C VAL A 333 13.10 -6.56 -17.08
N PRO A 334 12.50 -7.66 -16.59
CA PRO A 334 13.29 -8.78 -16.10
C PRO A 334 14.16 -9.37 -17.22
N GLU A 335 15.42 -9.70 -16.93
CA GLU A 335 16.36 -10.29 -17.92
C GLU A 335 15.82 -11.58 -18.57
N THR A 336 14.93 -12.29 -17.88
CA THR A 336 14.32 -13.53 -18.36
C THR A 336 13.12 -13.31 -19.29
N VAL A 337 12.83 -12.07 -19.66
CA VAL A 337 11.67 -11.69 -20.47
C VAL A 337 12.14 -11.05 -21.76
N HIS A 338 11.86 -11.71 -22.88
CA HIS A 338 11.92 -11.09 -24.19
C HIS A 338 10.54 -10.53 -24.53
N HIS A 339 10.48 -9.27 -24.91
CA HIS A 339 9.24 -8.59 -25.28
C HIS A 339 9.35 -7.93 -26.65
N VAL A 340 8.29 -8.08 -27.45
CA VAL A 340 8.20 -7.53 -28.81
C VAL A 340 6.85 -6.87 -29.03
N VAL A 341 6.79 -5.94 -29.97
CA VAL A 341 5.55 -5.36 -30.46
C VAL A 341 5.27 -5.76 -31.90
N CYS A 342 4.02 -6.07 -32.21
CA CYS A 342 3.56 -6.29 -33.57
C CYS A 342 2.56 -5.18 -33.92
N MET A 343 2.88 -4.40 -34.95
CA MET A 343 1.99 -3.36 -35.44
C MET A 343 0.81 -3.99 -36.18
N VAL A 344 -0.40 -3.66 -35.73
CA VAL A 344 -1.66 -4.01 -36.39
C VAL A 344 -2.10 -2.79 -37.18
N ASP A 345 -2.06 -2.91 -38.50
CA ASP A 345 -2.34 -1.80 -39.41
C ASP A 345 -3.45 -2.20 -40.38
N PRO A 346 -4.66 -1.61 -40.27
CA PRO A 346 -5.81 -2.03 -41.06
C PRO A 346 -5.77 -1.51 -42.50
N GLN A 347 -4.86 -0.58 -42.81
CA GLN A 347 -4.61 -0.08 -44.16
C GLN A 347 -3.64 -0.99 -44.91
N LYS A 348 -2.63 -1.52 -44.20
CA LYS A 348 -1.67 -2.48 -44.78
C LYS A 348 -2.20 -3.89 -44.81
N ASP A 349 -2.88 -4.32 -43.76
CA ASP A 349 -3.51 -5.62 -43.69
C ASP A 349 -4.99 -5.54 -44.07
N THR A 350 -5.32 -5.90 -45.29
CA THR A 350 -6.70 -5.89 -45.82
C THR A 350 -7.43 -7.21 -45.64
N THR A 351 -6.85 -8.18 -44.91
CA THR A 351 -7.48 -9.50 -44.73
C THR A 351 -8.83 -9.44 -44.01
N TRP A 352 -9.05 -8.40 -43.19
CA TRP A 352 -10.33 -8.14 -42.51
C TRP A 352 -11.51 -7.92 -43.46
N HIS A 353 -11.27 -7.53 -44.72
CA HIS A 353 -12.33 -7.37 -45.72
C HIS A 353 -13.11 -8.67 -46.01
N ASN A 354 -12.45 -9.82 -45.84
CA ASN A 354 -12.97 -11.12 -46.29
C ASN A 354 -13.01 -12.18 -45.17
N LEU A 355 -12.94 -11.76 -43.91
CA LEU A 355 -13.01 -12.70 -42.78
C LEU A 355 -14.41 -13.32 -42.67
N ARG A 356 -14.50 -14.63 -42.94
CA ARG A 356 -15.76 -15.39 -42.80
C ARG A 356 -16.07 -15.76 -41.35
N GLN A 357 -15.04 -16.00 -40.56
CA GLN A 357 -15.12 -16.29 -39.13
C GLN A 357 -14.15 -15.35 -38.43
N HIS A 358 -14.68 -14.46 -37.60
CA HIS A 358 -13.91 -13.47 -36.87
C HIS A 358 -14.42 -13.33 -35.44
N ILE A 359 -13.62 -12.67 -34.60
CA ILE A 359 -14.02 -12.30 -33.26
C ILE A 359 -15.21 -11.35 -33.28
N ARG A 360 -16.14 -11.52 -32.34
CA ARG A 360 -17.20 -10.52 -32.12
C ARG A 360 -16.59 -9.29 -31.45
N THR A 361 -16.89 -8.09 -31.95
CA THR A 361 -16.40 -6.85 -31.37
C THR A 361 -17.28 -6.35 -30.21
N ASP A 362 -16.85 -5.29 -29.53
CA ASP A 362 -17.52 -4.69 -28.37
C ASP A 362 -18.78 -3.88 -28.73
N GLY A 363 -19.13 -3.82 -30.02
CA GLY A 363 -20.33 -3.16 -30.53
C GLY A 363 -20.27 -1.63 -30.49
N VAL A 364 -19.11 -1.02 -30.22
CA VAL A 364 -18.97 0.45 -30.17
C VAL A 364 -19.33 1.11 -31.51
N HIS A 365 -19.14 0.38 -32.61
CA HIS A 365 -19.42 0.80 -33.97
C HIS A 365 -20.80 0.38 -34.49
N SER A 366 -21.71 -0.11 -33.64
CA SER A 366 -23.02 -0.62 -34.08
C SER A 366 -23.93 0.43 -34.74
N ARG A 367 -23.60 1.72 -34.58
CA ARG A 367 -24.32 2.87 -35.18
C ARG A 367 -23.50 3.58 -36.26
N ASP A 368 -22.26 3.15 -36.48
CA ASP A 368 -21.36 3.71 -37.46
C ASP A 368 -21.52 2.93 -38.78
N ASN A 369 -21.35 3.59 -39.93
CA ASN A 369 -21.40 2.93 -41.24
C ASN A 369 -20.06 2.26 -41.57
N VAL A 370 -19.70 1.23 -40.80
CA VAL A 370 -18.42 0.51 -40.96
C VAL A 370 -18.52 -0.51 -42.09
N SER A 371 -17.63 -0.38 -43.08
CA SER A 371 -17.57 -1.29 -44.23
C SER A 371 -16.19 -1.26 -44.88
N PRO A 372 -15.67 -2.37 -45.44
CA PRO A 372 -14.45 -2.39 -46.26
C PRO A 372 -14.35 -1.31 -47.35
N GLN A 373 -15.49 -0.79 -47.85
CA GLN A 373 -15.50 0.28 -48.85
C GLN A 373 -15.34 1.69 -48.26
N ASN A 374 -15.54 1.86 -46.95
CA ASN A 374 -15.56 3.16 -46.28
C ASN A 374 -14.23 3.39 -45.54
N GLN A 375 -13.40 4.31 -46.02
CA GLN A 375 -12.11 4.62 -45.37
C GLN A 375 -12.26 5.66 -44.24
N THR A 376 -13.14 5.39 -43.27
CA THR A 376 -13.35 6.26 -42.10
C THR A 376 -12.54 5.81 -40.89
N PRO A 377 -12.24 6.71 -39.94
CA PRO A 377 -11.60 6.33 -38.67
C PRO A 377 -12.37 5.22 -37.93
N GLU A 378 -13.69 5.25 -37.94
CA GLU A 378 -14.55 4.23 -37.33
C GLU A 378 -14.38 2.87 -38.01
N THR A 379 -14.27 2.85 -39.34
CA THR A 379 -14.05 1.60 -40.08
C THR A 379 -12.68 1.02 -39.75
N PHE A 380 -11.63 1.84 -39.74
CA PHE A 380 -10.30 1.37 -39.39
C PHE A 380 -10.22 0.91 -37.93
N SER A 381 -10.94 1.57 -37.02
CA SER A 381 -11.08 1.13 -35.63
C SER A 381 -11.77 -0.23 -35.51
N GLU A 382 -12.87 -0.47 -36.22
CA GLU A 382 -13.51 -1.80 -36.24
C GLU A 382 -12.58 -2.85 -36.86
N ALA A 383 -11.90 -2.52 -37.95
CA ALA A 383 -10.93 -3.41 -38.60
C ALA A 383 -9.80 -3.84 -37.66
N ILE A 384 -9.25 -2.93 -36.85
CA ILE A 384 -8.25 -3.27 -35.83
C ILE A 384 -8.77 -4.33 -34.85
N LYS A 385 -10.01 -4.19 -34.37
CA LYS A 385 -10.60 -5.15 -33.41
C LYS A 385 -10.70 -6.55 -34.02
N LEU A 386 -11.07 -6.63 -35.30
CA LEU A 386 -11.11 -7.88 -36.04
C LEU A 386 -9.71 -8.47 -36.22
N LEU A 387 -8.75 -7.66 -36.70
CA LEU A 387 -7.38 -8.08 -36.95
C LEU A 387 -6.65 -8.53 -35.68
N LYS A 388 -6.85 -7.85 -34.55
CA LYS A 388 -6.25 -8.24 -33.26
C LYS A 388 -6.67 -9.66 -32.83
N GLY A 389 -7.91 -10.07 -33.13
CA GLY A 389 -8.36 -11.45 -32.93
C GLY A 389 -7.56 -12.46 -33.76
N GLU A 390 -7.35 -12.15 -35.06
CA GLU A 390 -6.57 -13.00 -35.97
C GLU A 390 -5.08 -13.03 -35.60
N TYR A 391 -4.49 -11.89 -35.25
CA TYR A 391 -3.08 -11.78 -34.85
C TYR A 391 -2.81 -12.54 -33.55
N CYS A 392 -3.78 -12.58 -32.63
CA CYS A 392 -3.67 -13.40 -31.43
C CYS A 392 -3.58 -14.90 -31.76
N ILE A 393 -4.40 -15.39 -32.71
CA ILE A 393 -4.30 -16.77 -33.20
C ILE A 393 -2.98 -17.00 -33.93
N ALA A 394 -2.57 -16.07 -34.81
CA ALA A 394 -1.31 -16.17 -35.53
C ALA A 394 -0.11 -16.26 -34.59
N ALA A 395 -0.08 -15.47 -33.51
CA ALA A 395 0.96 -15.53 -32.48
C ALA A 395 1.00 -16.92 -31.80
N ILE A 396 -0.16 -17.45 -31.43
CA ILE A 396 -0.28 -18.78 -30.82
C ILE A 396 0.26 -19.86 -31.76
N GLU A 397 -0.07 -19.80 -33.05
CA GLU A 397 0.35 -20.79 -34.04
C GLU A 397 1.84 -20.69 -34.36
N GLN A 398 2.33 -19.47 -34.60
CA GLN A 398 3.72 -19.20 -34.95
C GLN A 398 4.69 -19.70 -33.88
N HIS A 399 4.35 -19.44 -32.61
CA HIS A 399 5.18 -19.84 -31.47
C HIS A 399 4.78 -21.18 -30.85
N LYS A 400 3.79 -21.88 -31.44
CA LYS A 400 3.25 -23.16 -30.94
C LYS A 400 2.92 -23.09 -29.44
N MET A 401 2.27 -22.01 -29.02
CA MET A 401 2.03 -21.73 -27.61
C MET A 401 1.16 -22.84 -27.00
N ASP A 402 1.67 -23.48 -25.97
CA ASP A 402 0.99 -24.50 -25.17
C ASP A 402 0.42 -23.91 -23.87
N ARG A 403 1.00 -22.79 -23.42
CA ARG A 403 0.55 -22.08 -22.22
C ARG A 403 0.80 -20.57 -22.34
N ALA A 404 -0.26 -19.78 -22.27
CA ALA A 404 -0.11 -18.31 -22.24
C ALA A 404 -1.14 -17.62 -21.36
N ILE A 405 -0.77 -16.45 -20.84
CA ILE A 405 -1.72 -15.47 -20.30
C ILE A 405 -1.98 -14.41 -21.37
N ILE A 406 -3.24 -14.05 -21.56
CA ILE A 406 -3.68 -13.14 -22.61
C ILE A 406 -4.42 -11.98 -21.95
N PHE A 407 -3.94 -10.76 -22.18
CA PHE A 407 -4.50 -9.56 -21.60
C PHE A 407 -5.39 -8.82 -22.57
N CYS A 408 -6.62 -8.55 -22.13
CA CYS A 408 -7.56 -7.66 -22.80
C CYS A 408 -7.87 -6.46 -21.90
N ARG A 409 -8.24 -5.33 -22.50
CA ARG A 409 -8.58 -4.12 -21.75
C ARG A 409 -9.90 -4.25 -21.00
N THR A 410 -10.95 -4.78 -21.65
CA THR A 410 -12.28 -4.87 -21.05
C THR A 410 -12.72 -6.30 -20.76
N LYS A 411 -13.73 -6.42 -19.88
CA LYS A 411 -14.38 -7.69 -19.53
C LYS A 411 -15.07 -8.31 -20.75
N LEU A 412 -15.72 -7.47 -21.56
CA LEU A 412 -16.41 -7.90 -22.77
C LEU A 412 -15.43 -8.45 -23.82
N ASP A 413 -14.27 -7.80 -23.98
CA ASP A 413 -13.23 -8.29 -24.90
C ASP A 413 -12.70 -9.66 -24.46
N CYS A 414 -12.55 -9.90 -23.15
CA CYS A 414 -12.19 -11.21 -22.63
C CYS A 414 -13.21 -12.28 -23.07
N ASP A 415 -14.50 -12.01 -22.87
CA ASP A 415 -15.59 -12.93 -23.21
C ASP A 415 -15.69 -13.16 -24.73
N ASN A 416 -15.52 -12.11 -25.52
CA ASN A 416 -15.51 -12.19 -26.97
C ASN A 416 -14.34 -13.04 -27.48
N LEU A 417 -13.14 -12.88 -26.91
CA LEU A 417 -11.96 -13.66 -27.27
C LEU A 417 -12.10 -15.13 -26.87
N GLU A 418 -12.63 -15.41 -25.68
CA GLU A 418 -12.91 -16.77 -25.23
C GLU A 418 -13.89 -17.50 -26.16
N ASN A 419 -14.98 -16.82 -26.56
CA ASN A 419 -15.96 -17.37 -27.49
C ASN A 419 -15.36 -17.59 -28.88
N TYR A 420 -14.51 -16.67 -29.34
CA TYR A 420 -13.80 -16.79 -30.60
C TYR A 420 -12.81 -17.97 -30.62
N PHE A 421 -12.06 -18.18 -29.53
CA PHE A 421 -11.17 -19.33 -29.39
C PHE A 421 -11.95 -20.65 -29.40
N LYS A 422 -13.09 -20.70 -28.69
CA LYS A 422 -13.99 -21.86 -28.67
C LYS A 422 -14.53 -22.17 -30.06
N SER A 423 -14.90 -21.17 -30.86
CA SER A 423 -15.45 -21.37 -32.20
C SER A 423 -14.40 -21.76 -33.25
N ARG A 424 -13.16 -21.28 -33.13
CA ARG A 424 -12.09 -21.53 -34.12
C ARG A 424 -11.44 -22.90 -34.02
N GLY A 425 -11.31 -23.47 -32.82
CA GLY A 425 -10.54 -24.72 -32.68
C GLY A 425 -10.74 -25.51 -31.40
N GLY A 426 -11.76 -25.21 -30.60
CA GLY A 426 -12.11 -25.99 -29.40
C GLY A 426 -10.91 -26.31 -28.50
N GLN A 427 -10.53 -27.59 -28.43
CA GLN A 427 -9.41 -28.07 -27.61
C GLN A 427 -8.04 -27.49 -28.00
N ARG A 428 -7.84 -27.10 -29.26
CA ARG A 428 -6.58 -26.48 -29.72
C ARG A 428 -6.32 -25.14 -29.03
N TYR A 429 -7.39 -24.39 -28.79
CA TYR A 429 -7.38 -23.08 -28.13
C TYR A 429 -8.13 -23.12 -26.79
N SER A 430 -8.00 -24.22 -26.04
CA SER A 430 -8.66 -24.38 -24.75
C SER A 430 -8.28 -23.23 -23.82
N CYS A 431 -9.29 -22.50 -23.37
CA CYS A 431 -9.11 -21.25 -22.66
C CYS A 431 -10.18 -21.05 -21.59
N VAL A 432 -9.87 -20.17 -20.65
CA VAL A 432 -10.78 -19.72 -19.61
C VAL A 432 -10.61 -18.21 -19.39
N CYS A 433 -11.70 -17.55 -18.98
CA CYS A 433 -11.71 -16.12 -18.67
C CYS A 433 -11.67 -15.83 -17.17
N LEU A 434 -10.93 -14.80 -16.79
CA LEU A 434 -10.87 -14.28 -15.43
C LEU A 434 -11.04 -12.75 -15.44
N HIS A 435 -12.22 -12.28 -15.04
CA HIS A 435 -12.53 -10.85 -14.88
C HIS A 435 -13.64 -10.63 -13.84
N GLY A 436 -13.88 -9.36 -13.50
CA GLY A 436 -14.75 -8.97 -12.37
C GLY A 436 -16.23 -9.36 -12.47
N ASP A 437 -16.74 -9.66 -13.68
CA ASP A 437 -18.16 -10.02 -13.87
C ASP A 437 -18.40 -11.53 -13.82
N ARG A 438 -17.34 -12.36 -13.89
CA ARG A 438 -17.46 -13.80 -13.65
C ARG A 438 -17.77 -14.08 -12.19
N ARG A 439 -18.54 -15.14 -11.94
CA ARG A 439 -18.91 -15.53 -10.58
C ARG A 439 -17.64 -15.90 -9.79
N PRO A 440 -17.52 -15.57 -8.48
CA PRO A 440 -16.30 -15.87 -7.72
C PRO A 440 -15.87 -17.34 -7.77
N GLN A 441 -16.84 -18.27 -7.72
CA GLN A 441 -16.57 -19.71 -7.82
C GLN A 441 -16.03 -20.11 -9.20
N GLU A 442 -16.57 -19.51 -10.26
CA GLU A 442 -16.12 -19.72 -11.64
C GLU A 442 -14.70 -19.20 -11.83
N ARG A 443 -14.37 -18.00 -11.32
CA ARG A 443 -12.99 -17.46 -11.37
C ARG A 443 -11.99 -18.38 -10.70
N LYS A 444 -12.33 -18.90 -9.52
CA LYS A 444 -11.48 -19.86 -8.79
C LYS A 444 -11.29 -21.16 -9.58
N GLN A 445 -12.38 -21.71 -10.13
CA GLN A 445 -12.33 -22.91 -10.94
C GLN A 445 -11.46 -22.71 -12.20
N ASN A 446 -11.67 -21.62 -12.92
CA ASN A 446 -10.91 -21.27 -14.12
C ASN A 446 -9.41 -21.12 -13.80
N LEU A 447 -9.08 -20.44 -12.72
CA LEU A 447 -7.70 -20.31 -12.26
C LEU A 447 -7.07 -21.67 -11.93
N GLU A 448 -7.79 -22.54 -11.22
CA GLU A 448 -7.33 -23.89 -10.91
C GLU A 448 -7.15 -24.74 -12.17
N MET A 449 -8.07 -24.69 -13.13
CA MET A 449 -7.96 -25.40 -14.42
C MET A 449 -6.69 -24.97 -15.17
N PHE A 450 -6.39 -23.68 -15.20
CA PHE A 450 -5.17 -23.16 -15.82
C PHE A 450 -3.89 -23.52 -15.04
N LYS A 451 -3.93 -23.48 -13.70
CA LYS A 451 -2.80 -23.89 -12.85
C LYS A 451 -2.47 -25.38 -13.02
N ARG A 452 -3.50 -26.22 -13.18
CA ARG A 452 -3.41 -27.67 -13.42
C ARG A 452 -3.19 -28.05 -14.88
N GLU A 453 -2.97 -27.07 -15.76
CA GLU A 453 -2.68 -27.29 -17.18
C GLU A 453 -3.79 -28.03 -17.93
N GLN A 454 -5.04 -27.92 -17.45
CA GLN A 454 -6.22 -28.49 -18.12
C GLN A 454 -6.69 -27.63 -19.30
N VAL A 455 -6.30 -26.36 -19.30
CA VAL A 455 -6.52 -25.39 -20.38
C VAL A 455 -5.22 -24.67 -20.68
N LYS A 456 -5.03 -24.29 -21.94
CA LYS A 456 -3.79 -23.68 -22.43
C LYS A 456 -3.72 -22.17 -22.17
N PHE A 457 -4.86 -21.48 -22.25
CA PHE A 457 -4.87 -20.02 -22.24
C PHE A 457 -5.72 -19.44 -21.12
N LEU A 458 -5.15 -18.47 -20.39
CA LEU A 458 -5.88 -17.67 -19.40
C LEU A 458 -6.08 -16.27 -19.96
N ILE A 459 -7.33 -15.91 -20.26
CA ILE A 459 -7.70 -14.59 -20.76
C ILE A 459 -8.17 -13.73 -19.58
N CYS A 460 -7.62 -12.53 -19.40
CA CYS A 460 -7.94 -11.70 -18.24
C CYS A 460 -7.78 -10.19 -18.48
N THR A 461 -8.39 -9.40 -17.59
CA THR A 461 -8.13 -7.96 -17.45
C THR A 461 -7.06 -7.71 -16.39
N ASP A 462 -6.45 -6.50 -16.39
CA ASP A 462 -5.45 -6.12 -15.39
C ASP A 462 -5.95 -6.29 -13.95
N VAL A 463 -7.17 -5.83 -13.67
CA VAL A 463 -7.77 -5.89 -12.34
C VAL A 463 -7.86 -7.33 -11.84
N ALA A 464 -8.15 -8.26 -12.76
CA ALA A 464 -8.33 -9.66 -12.44
C ALA A 464 -7.00 -10.42 -12.31
N ALA A 465 -5.97 -9.96 -13.02
CA ALA A 465 -4.64 -10.53 -13.01
C ALA A 465 -3.75 -10.05 -11.86
N ARG A 466 -4.09 -8.92 -11.23
CA ARG A 466 -3.40 -8.44 -10.03
C ARG A 466 -3.55 -9.42 -8.87
N GLY A 467 -2.45 -9.65 -8.17
CA GLY A 467 -2.39 -10.66 -7.12
C GLY A 467 -2.64 -12.11 -7.57
N LEU A 468 -2.59 -12.47 -8.85
CA LEU A 468 -2.56 -13.89 -9.24
C LEU A 468 -1.16 -14.47 -8.98
N ASP A 469 -1.07 -15.56 -8.21
CA ASP A 469 0.15 -16.36 -8.08
C ASP A 469 0.33 -17.26 -9.31
N ILE A 470 0.65 -16.62 -10.43
CA ILE A 470 1.05 -17.22 -11.70
C ILE A 470 2.25 -16.44 -12.20
N THR A 471 3.42 -17.07 -12.23
CA THR A 471 4.68 -16.48 -12.72
C THR A 471 5.52 -17.57 -13.39
N GLY A 472 6.35 -17.18 -14.35
CA GLY A 472 7.13 -18.14 -15.14
C GLY A 472 6.37 -18.82 -16.26
N LEU A 473 5.36 -18.13 -16.80
CA LEU A 473 4.72 -18.57 -18.03
C LEU A 473 5.69 -18.44 -19.22
N PRO A 474 5.62 -19.35 -20.21
CA PRO A 474 6.47 -19.26 -21.38
C PRO A 474 6.02 -18.13 -22.32
N PHE A 475 4.73 -17.82 -22.36
CA PHE A 475 4.17 -16.83 -23.28
C PHE A 475 3.16 -15.89 -22.62
N MET A 476 3.12 -14.66 -23.10
CA MET A 476 2.07 -13.68 -22.81
C MET A 476 1.72 -12.89 -24.07
N ILE A 477 0.43 -12.60 -24.25
CA ILE A 477 -0.05 -11.75 -25.33
C ILE A 477 -0.83 -10.56 -24.74
N ASN A 478 -0.43 -9.34 -25.07
CA ASN A 478 -1.25 -8.15 -24.91
C ASN A 478 -2.08 -7.96 -26.18
N VAL A 479 -3.37 -8.26 -26.12
CA VAL A 479 -4.30 -7.95 -27.23
C VAL A 479 -4.56 -6.45 -27.31
N THR A 480 -4.57 -5.79 -26.15
CA THR A 480 -4.66 -4.33 -26.02
C THR A 480 -3.57 -3.88 -25.05
N LEU A 481 -2.86 -2.80 -25.36
CA LEU A 481 -1.92 -2.22 -24.40
C LEU A 481 -2.66 -1.76 -23.13
N PRO A 482 -2.00 -1.74 -21.96
CA PRO A 482 -2.61 -1.23 -20.75
C PRO A 482 -2.74 0.30 -20.78
N ASP A 483 -3.79 0.82 -20.13
CA ASP A 483 -4.02 2.26 -19.96
C ASP A 483 -2.89 2.98 -19.18
N GLU A 484 -2.09 2.24 -18.41
CA GLU A 484 -0.98 2.77 -17.62
C GLU A 484 0.30 1.96 -17.86
N LYS A 485 1.41 2.65 -18.12
CA LYS A 485 2.73 2.05 -18.33
C LYS A 485 3.20 1.11 -17.21
N SER A 486 2.89 1.42 -15.95
CA SER A 486 3.20 0.53 -14.80
C SER A 486 2.55 -0.86 -14.92
N ASN A 487 1.35 -0.95 -15.50
CA ASN A 487 0.69 -2.24 -15.70
C ASN A 487 1.39 -3.07 -16.77
N TYR A 488 2.03 -2.45 -17.77
CA TYR A 488 2.80 -3.18 -18.78
C TYR A 488 3.90 -4.02 -18.13
N VAL A 489 4.67 -3.42 -17.21
CA VAL A 489 5.73 -4.10 -16.44
C VAL A 489 5.14 -5.25 -15.60
N HIS A 490 3.98 -5.05 -14.98
CA HIS A 490 3.28 -6.11 -14.24
C HIS A 490 2.82 -7.25 -15.14
N ARG A 491 2.35 -6.97 -16.35
CA ARG A 491 1.91 -7.98 -17.32
C ARG A 491 3.09 -8.81 -17.81
N ILE A 492 4.17 -8.17 -18.26
CA ILE A 492 5.37 -8.89 -18.77
C ILE A 492 6.07 -9.64 -17.63
N GLY A 493 5.99 -9.17 -16.38
CA GLY A 493 6.51 -9.88 -15.21
C GLY A 493 5.81 -11.22 -14.91
N ARG A 494 4.73 -11.58 -15.62
CA ARG A 494 4.08 -12.90 -15.54
C ARG A 494 4.81 -13.98 -16.35
N VAL A 495 5.61 -13.57 -17.33
CA VAL A 495 6.42 -14.47 -18.15
C VAL A 495 7.86 -14.52 -17.68
N GLY A 496 8.53 -15.61 -18.01
CA GLY A 496 9.94 -15.81 -17.66
C GLY A 496 10.16 -16.15 -16.18
N ARG A 497 11.23 -16.92 -15.93
CA ARG A 497 11.78 -17.26 -14.60
C ARG A 497 13.27 -17.53 -14.77
N ALA A 498 14.02 -17.56 -13.66
CA ALA A 498 15.48 -17.71 -13.65
C ALA A 498 16.07 -18.80 -14.58
N GLU A 499 15.32 -19.85 -14.93
CA GLU A 499 15.79 -20.95 -15.80
C GLU A 499 15.16 -20.98 -17.22
N ARG A 500 14.20 -20.09 -17.53
CA ARG A 500 13.40 -20.10 -18.77
C ARG A 500 13.10 -18.70 -19.27
N MET A 501 13.50 -18.42 -20.50
CA MET A 501 13.07 -17.22 -21.22
C MET A 501 11.57 -17.28 -21.51
N GLY A 502 10.88 -16.20 -21.20
CA GLY A 502 9.49 -15.98 -21.58
C GLY A 502 9.38 -14.97 -22.72
N LEU A 503 8.40 -15.16 -23.59
CA LEU A 503 8.10 -14.24 -24.69
C LEU A 503 6.79 -13.49 -24.43
N ALA A 504 6.87 -12.16 -24.39
CA ALA A 504 5.73 -11.25 -24.31
C ALA A 504 5.51 -10.57 -25.66
N ILE A 505 4.35 -10.79 -26.28
CA ILE A 505 3.98 -10.18 -27.57
C ILE A 505 2.90 -9.14 -27.30
N SER A 506 3.10 -7.90 -27.76
CA SER A 506 2.07 -6.86 -27.69
C SER A 506 1.56 -6.49 -29.08
N LEU A 507 0.25 -6.61 -29.28
CA LEU A 507 -0.41 -6.19 -30.52
C LEU A 507 -0.77 -4.70 -30.38
N VAL A 508 -0.18 -3.85 -31.22
CA VAL A 508 -0.29 -2.40 -31.13
C VAL A 508 -0.99 -1.86 -32.36
N SER A 509 -2.11 -1.18 -32.16
CA SER A 509 -2.86 -0.52 -33.23
C SER A 509 -2.05 0.64 -33.81
N SER A 510 -1.87 0.68 -35.14
CA SER A 510 -1.21 1.80 -35.83
C SER A 510 -2.10 3.05 -35.95
N VAL A 511 -3.40 2.90 -35.68
CA VAL A 511 -4.40 3.98 -35.72
C VAL A 511 -5.21 4.03 -34.42
N PRO A 512 -5.78 5.19 -34.03
CA PRO A 512 -6.63 5.26 -32.85
C PRO A 512 -7.87 4.36 -32.96
N GLU A 513 -8.18 3.63 -31.89
CA GLU A 513 -9.40 2.83 -31.79
C GLU A 513 -10.47 3.59 -31.01
N LYS A 514 -11.70 3.64 -31.51
CA LYS A 514 -12.85 4.04 -30.69
C LYS A 514 -13.13 2.91 -29.69
N VAL A 515 -13.22 3.25 -28.41
CA VAL A 515 -13.46 2.29 -27.34
C VAL A 515 -14.45 2.83 -26.31
N TRP A 516 -15.12 1.94 -25.60
CA TRP A 516 -15.93 2.31 -24.43
C TRP A 516 -15.07 2.92 -23.31
N TYR A 517 -15.59 3.99 -22.71
CA TYR A 517 -15.02 4.69 -21.56
C TYR A 517 -16.13 5.24 -20.67
N HIS A 518 -16.35 4.58 -19.53
CA HIS A 518 -17.46 4.87 -18.62
C HIS A 518 -16.93 5.46 -17.32
N GLY A 519 -17.12 6.76 -17.11
CA GLY A 519 -16.89 7.37 -15.80
C GLY A 519 -18.18 7.69 -15.06
N GLU A 520 -18.10 8.64 -14.12
CA GLU A 520 -19.21 8.95 -13.21
C GLU A 520 -20.45 9.53 -13.89
N TRP A 521 -20.27 10.14 -15.06
CA TRP A 521 -21.35 10.69 -15.88
C TRP A 521 -22.21 9.60 -16.53
N CYS A 522 -21.72 8.36 -16.64
CA CYS A 522 -22.48 7.26 -17.21
C CYS A 522 -23.45 6.69 -16.15
N ALA A 523 -24.74 7.01 -16.28
CA ALA A 523 -25.77 6.57 -15.35
C ALA A 523 -25.83 5.04 -15.19
N SER A 524 -25.63 4.29 -16.29
CA SER A 524 -25.63 2.83 -16.26
C SER A 524 -24.29 2.23 -15.82
N ARG A 525 -23.25 3.05 -15.64
CA ARG A 525 -21.88 2.64 -15.32
C ARG A 525 -21.39 1.53 -16.28
N GLY A 526 -21.74 1.66 -17.55
CA GLY A 526 -21.41 0.72 -18.62
C GLY A 526 -22.31 -0.51 -18.76
N ARG A 527 -23.27 -0.73 -17.84
CA ARG A 527 -24.23 -1.84 -17.99
C ARG A 527 -25.20 -1.55 -19.12
N ASN A 528 -25.15 -2.35 -20.19
CA ASN A 528 -25.99 -2.19 -21.38
C ASN A 528 -26.00 -0.75 -21.94
N CYS A 529 -24.87 -0.03 -21.83
CA CYS A 529 -24.74 1.31 -22.39
C CYS A 529 -24.76 1.24 -23.92
N GLN A 530 -25.51 2.14 -24.56
CA GLN A 530 -25.59 2.24 -26.02
C GLN A 530 -25.18 3.64 -26.53
N ASN A 531 -24.64 4.49 -25.65
CA ASN A 531 -24.22 5.83 -26.02
C ASN A 531 -22.82 5.81 -26.64
N THR A 532 -22.76 5.50 -27.93
CA THR A 532 -21.51 5.34 -28.71
C THR A 532 -20.84 6.68 -29.08
N ASN A 533 -21.37 7.82 -28.61
CA ASN A 533 -20.76 9.12 -28.85
C ASN A 533 -19.46 9.27 -28.05
N LEU A 534 -18.61 10.21 -28.45
CA LEU A 534 -17.39 10.55 -27.73
C LEU A 534 -17.69 11.36 -26.46
N THR A 535 -16.81 11.27 -25.45
CA THR A 535 -17.02 11.93 -24.15
C THR A 535 -17.05 13.46 -24.21
N ASP A 536 -16.38 14.07 -25.17
CA ASP A 536 -16.41 15.51 -25.45
C ASP A 536 -17.81 16.04 -25.77
N VAL A 537 -18.66 15.20 -26.35
CA VAL A 537 -20.08 15.46 -26.63
C VAL A 537 -21.02 14.65 -25.72
N ARG A 538 -20.61 14.43 -24.47
CA ARG A 538 -21.38 13.72 -23.42
C ARG A 538 -21.72 12.26 -23.77
N GLY A 539 -20.84 11.63 -24.55
CA GLY A 539 -20.91 10.21 -24.89
C GLY A 539 -20.22 9.29 -23.88
N CYS A 540 -20.04 8.03 -24.25
CA CYS A 540 -19.36 7.00 -23.44
C CYS A 540 -18.21 6.33 -24.19
N CYS A 541 -17.62 7.01 -25.18
CA CYS A 541 -16.49 6.52 -25.96
C CYS A 541 -15.32 7.52 -25.98
N ILE A 542 -14.11 7.01 -26.20
CA ILE A 542 -12.92 7.81 -26.48
C ILE A 542 -12.17 7.22 -27.67
N TRP A 543 -11.30 8.02 -28.27
CA TRP A 543 -10.25 7.51 -29.15
C TRP A 543 -9.06 7.06 -28.31
N TYR A 544 -8.74 5.78 -28.40
CA TYR A 544 -7.67 5.11 -27.69
C TYR A 544 -6.47 4.97 -28.60
N ASN A 545 -5.41 5.72 -28.31
CA ASN A 545 -4.22 5.78 -29.14
C ASN A 545 -3.09 4.94 -28.54
N GLU A 546 -2.98 3.69 -29.00
CA GLU A 546 -1.95 2.77 -28.52
C GLU A 546 -0.53 3.17 -28.92
N MET A 547 -0.33 3.97 -29.97
CA MET A 547 0.99 4.48 -30.33
C MET A 547 1.52 5.43 -29.24
N ASN A 548 0.65 6.28 -28.68
CA ASN A 548 1.04 7.14 -27.56
C ASN A 548 1.35 6.31 -26.31
N LEU A 549 0.54 5.29 -26.03
CA LEU A 549 0.78 4.40 -24.89
C LEU A 549 2.07 3.60 -25.04
N LEU A 550 2.40 3.16 -26.25
CA LEU A 550 3.67 2.51 -26.55
C LEU A 550 4.84 3.47 -26.28
N ALA A 551 4.77 4.71 -26.77
CA ALA A 551 5.79 5.72 -26.51
C ALA A 551 5.97 5.97 -25.00
N ASP A 552 4.87 6.11 -24.24
CA ASP A 552 4.92 6.26 -22.78
C ASP A 552 5.58 5.06 -22.07
N ILE A 553 5.39 3.85 -22.60
CA ILE A 553 6.00 2.62 -22.09
C ILE A 553 7.50 2.59 -22.42
N GLU A 554 7.89 2.90 -23.66
CA GLU A 554 9.29 2.94 -24.10
C GLU A 554 10.09 3.98 -23.34
N ASP A 555 9.52 5.18 -23.13
CA ASP A 555 10.11 6.24 -22.32
C ASP A 555 10.28 5.82 -20.86
N HIS A 556 9.30 5.08 -20.31
CA HIS A 556 9.35 4.59 -18.93
C HIS A 556 10.41 3.52 -18.71
N LEU A 557 10.59 2.64 -19.70
CA LEU A 557 11.59 1.58 -19.67
C LEU A 557 12.96 2.05 -20.17
N ASN A 558 13.03 3.25 -20.74
CA ASN A 558 14.20 3.79 -21.41
C ASN A 558 14.77 2.83 -22.48
N VAL A 559 13.88 2.18 -23.24
CA VAL A 559 14.22 1.26 -24.33
C VAL A 559 13.19 1.37 -25.46
N THR A 560 13.63 1.20 -26.70
CA THR A 560 12.73 0.96 -27.83
C THR A 560 12.45 -0.54 -27.92
N ILE A 561 11.18 -0.93 -27.91
CA ILE A 561 10.80 -2.35 -27.95
C ILE A 561 10.92 -2.85 -29.38
N GLN A 562 11.51 -4.04 -29.55
CA GLN A 562 11.69 -4.64 -30.87
C GLN A 562 10.34 -4.82 -31.57
N GLN A 563 10.24 -4.33 -32.81
CA GLN A 563 9.08 -4.53 -33.66
C GLN A 563 9.23 -5.80 -34.50
N VAL A 564 8.18 -6.60 -34.56
CA VAL A 564 8.05 -7.75 -35.48
C VAL A 564 6.97 -7.47 -36.51
N ASP A 565 7.09 -8.12 -37.67
CA ASP A 565 6.11 -8.01 -38.74
C ASP A 565 4.85 -8.87 -38.48
N LYS A 566 3.90 -8.83 -39.42
CA LYS A 566 2.63 -9.58 -39.37
C LYS A 566 2.82 -11.10 -39.21
N SER A 567 3.95 -11.67 -39.62
CA SER A 567 4.22 -13.10 -39.41
C SER A 567 4.42 -13.44 -37.94
N LEU A 568 4.65 -12.43 -37.09
CA LEU A 568 4.99 -12.56 -35.68
C LEU A 568 6.25 -13.41 -35.45
N ALA A 569 7.06 -13.62 -36.50
CA ALA A 569 8.35 -14.27 -36.37
C ALA A 569 9.29 -13.34 -35.60
N VAL A 570 9.72 -13.79 -34.42
CA VAL A 570 10.73 -13.11 -33.63
C VAL A 570 12.10 -13.49 -34.19
N PRO A 571 12.90 -12.52 -34.70
CA PRO A 571 14.23 -12.79 -35.22
C PRO A 571 15.12 -13.42 -34.14
N VAL A 572 15.92 -14.41 -34.54
CA VAL A 572 16.96 -14.97 -33.67
C VAL A 572 18.10 -13.95 -33.64
N ASN A 573 18.07 -13.00 -32.72
CA ASN A 573 19.14 -12.02 -32.57
C ASN A 573 20.40 -12.67 -31.96
N ASP A 574 21.57 -12.10 -32.28
CA ASP A 574 22.94 -12.56 -31.95
C ASP A 574 23.25 -12.76 -30.45
N PHE A 575 22.31 -12.45 -29.56
CA PHE A 575 22.44 -12.69 -28.12
C PHE A 575 22.19 -14.14 -27.71
N ASP A 576 21.49 -14.91 -28.53
CA ASP A 576 20.64 -15.98 -28.00
C ASP A 576 20.74 -17.30 -28.79
N GLY A 577 21.95 -17.64 -29.27
CA GLY A 577 22.26 -18.86 -30.01
C GLY A 577 21.43 -20.09 -29.58
N LYS A 578 20.27 -20.28 -30.23
CA LYS A 578 19.22 -21.27 -29.99
C LYS A 578 18.45 -21.20 -28.65
N VAL A 579 17.77 -20.10 -28.34
CA VAL A 579 16.69 -20.14 -27.33
C VAL A 579 15.36 -20.55 -27.94
N VAL A 580 14.81 -21.67 -27.49
CA VAL A 580 13.42 -22.07 -27.71
C VAL A 580 12.61 -21.59 -26.51
N TYR A 581 11.74 -20.60 -26.70
CA TYR A 581 10.89 -20.08 -25.62
C TYR A 581 10.11 -21.20 -24.93
N GLY A 582 10.10 -21.18 -23.61
CA GLY A 582 9.46 -22.24 -22.84
C GLY A 582 10.25 -23.55 -22.74
N GLN A 583 11.47 -23.70 -23.28
CA GLN A 583 12.37 -24.81 -22.93
C GLN A 583 13.44 -24.35 -21.92
N LYS A 584 13.95 -25.27 -21.09
CA LYS A 584 15.05 -24.95 -20.18
C LYS A 584 16.31 -24.74 -21.01
N ASN A 585 17.07 -23.67 -20.76
CA ASN A 585 18.40 -23.51 -21.36
C ASN A 585 19.31 -24.61 -20.82
N ILE A 586 19.64 -25.60 -21.67
CA ILE A 586 20.53 -26.72 -21.33
C ILE A 586 22.01 -26.24 -21.28
N ASN A 587 22.33 -25.11 -21.92
CA ASN A 587 23.71 -24.64 -22.11
C ASN A 587 24.20 -23.54 -21.15
N THR A 588 23.38 -23.07 -20.21
CA THR A 588 23.85 -22.30 -19.05
C THR A 588 23.90 -23.21 -17.83
N GLY A 589 24.96 -24.00 -17.76
CA GLY A 589 25.23 -24.89 -16.64
C GLY A 589 25.39 -24.11 -15.33
N THR A 590 24.35 -24.11 -14.51
CA THR A 590 24.41 -24.46 -13.09
C THR A 590 23.06 -25.07 -12.74
N GLY A 591 23.04 -26.35 -12.38
CA GLY A 591 21.78 -27.03 -12.09
C GLY A 591 21.08 -26.39 -10.89
N TYR A 592 19.78 -26.64 -10.68
CA TYR A 592 19.04 -26.21 -9.49
C TYR A 592 19.78 -26.51 -8.16
N LYS A 593 20.56 -27.61 -8.13
CA LYS A 593 21.47 -27.94 -7.01
C LYS A 593 22.57 -26.89 -6.81
N ASP A 594 23.19 -26.40 -7.86
CA ASP A 594 24.28 -25.42 -7.82
C ASP A 594 23.75 -24.04 -7.42
N HIS A 595 22.59 -23.63 -7.94
CA HIS A 595 21.98 -22.35 -7.55
C HIS A 595 21.51 -22.35 -6.08
N VAL A 596 20.91 -23.46 -5.62
CA VAL A 596 20.59 -23.64 -4.19
C VAL A 596 21.88 -23.59 -3.36
N GLN A 597 22.96 -24.27 -3.77
CA GLN A 597 24.25 -24.21 -3.07
C GLN A 597 24.85 -22.80 -3.04
N GLN A 598 24.71 -22.02 -4.12
CA GLN A 598 25.15 -20.63 -4.19
C GLN A 598 24.31 -19.70 -3.29
N LEU A 599 23.01 -19.97 -3.17
CA LEU A 599 22.10 -19.19 -2.32
C LEU A 599 22.19 -19.58 -0.84
N VAL A 600 22.61 -20.80 -0.50
CA VAL A 600 22.68 -21.27 0.90
C VAL A 600 23.45 -20.30 1.83
N PRO A 601 24.64 -19.77 1.48
CA PRO A 601 25.33 -18.78 2.30
C PRO A 601 24.52 -17.49 2.50
N VAL A 602 23.84 -17.02 1.45
CA VAL A 602 23.02 -15.81 1.48
C VAL A 602 21.79 -16.00 2.35
N VAL A 603 21.09 -17.13 2.17
CA VAL A 603 19.91 -17.50 2.98
C VAL A 603 20.30 -17.65 4.44
N ARG A 604 21.42 -18.32 4.76
CA ARG A 604 21.93 -18.42 6.13
C ARG A 604 22.20 -17.05 6.73
N LYS A 605 22.87 -16.16 5.99
CA LYS A 605 23.11 -14.78 6.43
C LYS A 605 21.81 -14.01 6.67
N LEU A 606 20.80 -14.19 5.82
CA LEU A 606 19.48 -13.60 6.02
C LEU A 606 18.79 -14.15 7.28
N THR A 607 18.87 -15.45 7.52
CA THR A 607 18.37 -16.07 8.75
C THR A 607 19.08 -15.52 9.98
N ASP A 608 20.40 -15.36 9.95
CA ASP A 608 21.17 -14.79 11.06
C ASP A 608 20.78 -13.32 11.32
N LEU A 609 20.62 -12.52 10.26
CA LEU A 609 20.16 -11.13 10.36
C LEU A 609 18.73 -11.05 10.90
N GLU A 610 17.84 -11.92 10.46
CA GLU A 610 16.47 -12.02 10.96
C GLU A 610 16.46 -12.38 12.45
N LEU A 611 17.20 -13.43 12.84
CA LEU A 611 17.34 -13.85 14.22
C LEU A 611 17.91 -12.73 15.09
N GLN A 612 18.94 -12.03 14.62
CA GLN A 612 19.53 -10.89 15.32
C GLN A 612 18.53 -9.76 15.48
N SER A 613 17.78 -9.43 14.43
CA SER A 613 16.75 -8.39 14.45
C SER A 613 15.63 -8.73 15.44
N GLN A 614 15.06 -9.94 15.35
CA GLN A 614 14.03 -10.42 16.28
C GLN A 614 14.55 -10.48 17.72
N SER A 615 15.78 -10.96 17.92
CA SER A 615 16.40 -11.02 19.25
C SER A 615 16.62 -9.63 19.85
N LEU A 616 17.08 -8.66 19.05
CA LEU A 616 17.22 -7.27 19.48
C LEU A 616 15.88 -6.64 19.81
N PHE A 617 14.84 -6.92 19.02
CA PHE A 617 13.48 -6.48 19.28
C PHE A 617 12.94 -7.05 20.60
N LEU A 618 13.09 -8.36 20.83
CA LEU A 618 12.67 -9.01 22.07
C LEU A 618 13.46 -8.52 23.29
N LYS A 619 14.77 -8.28 23.16
CA LYS A 619 15.59 -7.67 24.22
C LYS A 619 15.10 -6.27 24.57
N ARG A 620 14.69 -5.47 23.59
CA ARG A 620 14.10 -4.15 23.80
C ARG A 620 12.69 -4.19 24.42
N LEU A 621 11.96 -5.29 24.28
CA LEU A 621 10.64 -5.48 24.90
C LEU A 621 10.69 -5.92 26.37
N LYS A 622 11.83 -6.43 26.84
CA LYS A 622 12.04 -6.88 28.24
C LYS A 622 12.59 -5.79 29.17
N VAL A 623 12.81 -4.58 28.66
CA VAL A 623 13.17 -3.37 29.42
C VAL A 623 11.95 -2.47 29.46
#